data_AF-A0A832ZEQ1-F1
#
_entry.id   AF-A0A832ZEQ1-F1
#
_cell.length_a   1.000
_cell.length_b   1.000
_cell.length_c   1.000
_cell.angle_alpha   90.00
_cell.angle_beta   90.00
_cell.angle_gamma   90.00
#
_symmetry.space_group_name_H-M   'P 1'
#
loop_
_entity.id
_entity.type
_entity.pdbx_description
1 polymer ?
#
loop_
_entity_poly.entity_id
_entity_poly.type
_entity_poly.pdbx_seq_one_letter_code
_entity_poly.pdbx_strand_id
1 'polypeptide(L)'
;MALSASEKVWWNKPLRVLQFDFEDFLDLYASKITGRKVVEVAEKIRANVIVVFARDAWGYTYYRGGRAGPPRPGMKGDFLRELVEEAHRRGIKVVAMVAHTANKLLYMKHSDWAQVNRRGEPVLLEHAPSLGRWRFQWPQLCPNSPFLEHATLEVREAIELGVDGILFDSFRYQPDPEKACYCRWCRQKFREEFGYDMPVDPDWNNSVWRTLWDWRYRVVVKALSRLAEEARKSGRKVMVLYNSHPAGWAGRANRVVEEARGVLDGVFAECSEADYQPPGFIAEMVKLTKAMAGDGVKVFAS
;
A
#
# COMPACT_ATOMS: atom_id res chain seq x y z
N MET A 1 16.14 7.02 -40.34
CA MET A 1 15.76 5.99 -39.35
C MET A 1 15.33 6.70 -38.08
N ALA A 2 14.03 6.74 -37.81
CA ALA A 2 13.46 7.34 -36.61
C ALA A 2 13.05 6.23 -35.63
N LEU A 3 13.80 6.09 -34.54
CA LEU A 3 13.40 5.43 -33.31
C LEU A 3 13.31 6.55 -32.27
N SER A 4 12.28 6.71 -31.44
CA SER A 4 11.01 6.01 -31.27
C SER A 4 10.01 7.05 -30.73
N ALA A 5 8.74 6.97 -31.13
CA ALA A 5 7.70 7.64 -30.37
C ALA A 5 7.70 6.97 -28.99
N SER A 6 8.07 7.70 -27.94
CA SER A 6 7.82 7.24 -26.57
C SER A 6 6.34 6.92 -26.50
N GLU A 7 6.04 5.64 -26.38
CA GLU A 7 4.68 5.14 -26.47
C GLU A 7 3.98 5.62 -25.19
N LYS A 8 3.29 6.77 -25.27
CA LYS A 8 2.82 7.58 -24.13
C LYS A 8 2.12 6.71 -23.09
N VAL A 9 2.68 6.62 -21.88
CA VAL A 9 2.06 5.96 -20.73
C VAL A 9 0.71 6.61 -20.40
N TRP A 10 -0.27 5.83 -19.94
CA TRP A 10 -1.66 6.30 -19.82
C TRP A 10 -1.84 7.42 -18.77
N TRP A 11 -0.93 7.51 -17.80
CA TRP A 11 -0.94 8.50 -16.73
C TRP A 11 -0.31 9.85 -17.10
N ASN A 12 0.08 10.06 -18.37
CA ASN A 12 0.57 11.35 -18.87
C ASN A 12 -0.52 12.36 -19.27
N LYS A 13 -1.79 12.04 -19.01
CA LYS A 13 -2.94 12.94 -19.18
C LYS A 13 -3.51 13.36 -17.82
N PRO A 14 -4.34 14.42 -17.74
CA PRO A 14 -5.05 14.76 -16.51
C PRO A 14 -5.87 13.57 -15.99
N LEU A 15 -5.71 13.25 -14.71
CA LEU A 15 -6.38 12.13 -14.04
C LEU A 15 -7.39 12.68 -13.03
N ARG A 16 -8.60 12.13 -13.04
CA ARG A 16 -9.61 12.33 -12.00
C ARG A 16 -9.92 10.96 -11.42
N VAL A 17 -9.62 10.80 -10.14
CA VAL A 17 -9.63 9.51 -9.45
C VAL A 17 -10.92 9.39 -8.65
N LEU A 18 -11.58 8.25 -8.78
CA LEU A 18 -12.54 7.74 -7.79
C LEU A 18 -11.81 6.69 -6.97
N GLN A 19 -11.49 6.97 -5.71
CA GLN A 19 -11.15 5.91 -4.77
C GLN A 19 -12.43 5.38 -4.14
N PHE A 20 -12.69 4.08 -4.31
CA PHE A 20 -13.89 3.44 -3.78
C PHE A 20 -13.49 2.17 -3.04
N ASP A 21 -13.38 2.30 -1.72
CA ASP A 21 -13.04 1.23 -0.81
C ASP A 21 -14.19 0.99 0.15
N PHE A 22 -14.51 -0.29 0.39
CA PHE A 22 -15.52 -0.66 1.37
C PHE A 22 -15.05 -1.85 2.17
N GLU A 23 -15.06 -1.70 3.49
CA GLU A 23 -15.01 -2.81 4.42
C GLU A 23 -16.43 -3.05 4.93
N ASP A 24 -16.86 -4.31 4.92
CA ASP A 24 -18.22 -4.68 5.28
C ASP A 24 -18.22 -5.75 6.39
N PHE A 25 -17.66 -5.40 7.54
CA PHE A 25 -17.45 -6.37 8.63
C PHE A 25 -18.75 -7.08 9.08
N LEU A 26 -19.90 -6.45 8.87
CA LEU A 26 -21.23 -6.97 9.21
C LEU A 26 -21.95 -7.63 8.02
N ASP A 27 -21.30 -7.75 6.86
CA ASP A 27 -21.82 -8.32 5.61
C ASP A 27 -23.17 -7.72 5.14
N LEU A 28 -23.37 -6.40 5.35
CA LEU A 28 -24.61 -5.68 5.06
C LEU A 28 -24.71 -5.11 3.63
N TYR A 29 -23.56 -4.89 2.99
CA TYR A 29 -23.41 -4.08 1.78
C TYR A 29 -22.75 -4.81 0.61
N ALA A 30 -21.86 -5.78 0.85
CA ALA A 30 -21.09 -6.48 -0.18
C ALA A 30 -21.97 -7.14 -1.25
N SER A 31 -23.17 -7.59 -0.87
CA SER A 31 -24.14 -8.19 -1.78
C SER A 31 -24.87 -7.20 -2.70
N LYS A 32 -24.75 -5.89 -2.41
CA LYS A 32 -25.42 -4.80 -3.12
C LYS A 32 -24.48 -4.04 -4.07
N ILE A 33 -23.18 -4.18 -3.87
CA ILE A 33 -22.13 -3.48 -4.61
C ILE A 33 -21.64 -4.39 -5.75
N THR A 34 -21.55 -3.85 -6.96
CA THR A 34 -21.06 -4.54 -8.16
C THR A 34 -20.06 -3.66 -8.89
N GLY A 35 -19.15 -4.25 -9.68
CA GLY A 35 -18.14 -3.49 -10.42
C GLY A 35 -18.79 -2.49 -11.38
N ARG A 36 -19.86 -2.92 -12.06
CA ARG A 36 -20.66 -2.05 -12.94
C ARG A 36 -21.18 -0.79 -12.24
N LYS A 37 -21.72 -0.89 -11.03
CA LYS A 37 -22.26 0.27 -10.29
C LYS A 37 -21.17 1.27 -9.95
N VAL A 38 -19.97 0.79 -9.58
CA VAL A 38 -18.82 1.66 -9.28
C VAL A 38 -18.38 2.41 -10.55
N VAL A 39 -18.38 1.72 -11.70
CA VAL A 39 -18.08 2.34 -13.00
C VAL A 39 -19.12 3.39 -13.38
N GLU A 40 -20.42 3.13 -13.17
CA GLU A 40 -21.50 4.11 -13.41
C GLU A 40 -21.33 5.37 -12.53
N VAL A 41 -20.90 5.20 -11.27
CA VAL A 41 -20.55 6.33 -10.38
C VAL A 41 -19.34 7.09 -10.92
N ALA A 42 -18.29 6.39 -11.36
CA ALA A 42 -17.10 7.02 -11.94
C ALA A 42 -17.45 7.88 -13.17
N GLU A 43 -18.30 7.37 -14.07
CA GLU A 43 -18.78 8.14 -15.22
C GLU A 43 -19.56 9.39 -14.80
N LYS A 44 -20.47 9.25 -13.83
CA LYS A 44 -21.30 10.35 -13.33
C LYS A 44 -20.46 11.51 -12.78
N ILE A 45 -19.36 11.21 -12.10
CA ILE A 45 -18.43 12.22 -11.57
C ILE A 45 -17.29 12.56 -12.55
N ARG A 46 -17.31 11.99 -13.75
CA ARG A 46 -16.29 12.16 -14.80
C ARG A 46 -14.90 11.74 -14.35
N ALA A 47 -14.79 10.73 -13.48
CA ALA A 47 -13.54 10.08 -13.13
C ALA A 47 -13.06 9.19 -14.28
N ASN A 48 -11.75 9.18 -14.51
CA ASN A 48 -11.11 8.36 -15.56
C ASN A 48 -10.12 7.33 -14.98
N VAL A 49 -10.01 7.28 -13.64
CA VAL A 49 -9.28 6.26 -12.90
C VAL A 49 -10.14 5.85 -11.70
N ILE A 50 -10.23 4.54 -11.44
CA ILE A 50 -10.81 3.96 -10.23
C ILE A 50 -9.68 3.33 -9.42
N VAL A 51 -9.57 3.69 -8.14
CA VAL A 51 -8.71 3.03 -7.15
C VAL A 51 -9.61 2.19 -6.25
N VAL A 52 -9.27 0.92 -6.04
CA VAL A 52 -10.12 -0.03 -5.28
C VAL A 52 -9.30 -1.13 -4.64
N PHE A 53 -9.78 -1.69 -3.53
CA PHE A 53 -9.23 -2.93 -2.96
C PHE A 53 -9.20 -4.10 -3.94
N ALA A 54 -8.02 -4.72 -4.08
CA ALA A 54 -7.91 -6.13 -4.46
C ALA A 54 -8.08 -7.04 -3.24
N ARG A 55 -7.55 -6.60 -2.10
CA ARG A 55 -7.71 -7.22 -0.78
C ARG A 55 -7.81 -6.15 0.31
N ASP A 56 -8.69 -6.34 1.29
CA ASP A 56 -8.86 -5.47 2.47
C ASP A 56 -7.96 -5.84 3.66
N ALA A 57 -7.87 -4.97 4.66
CA ALA A 57 -7.03 -5.13 5.83
C ALA A 57 -7.37 -6.39 6.68
N TRP A 58 -8.55 -6.97 6.47
CA TRP A 58 -8.98 -8.22 7.09
C TRP A 58 -8.31 -9.43 6.45
N GLY A 59 -8.04 -9.38 5.16
CA GLY A 59 -7.43 -10.48 4.40
C GLY A 59 -8.35 -11.06 3.33
N TYR A 60 -9.50 -10.44 3.05
CA TYR A 60 -10.45 -10.90 2.05
C TYR A 60 -10.13 -10.31 0.68
N THR A 61 -10.19 -11.14 -0.36
CA THR A 61 -10.03 -10.72 -1.75
C THR A 61 -11.36 -10.27 -2.35
N TYR A 62 -11.30 -9.29 -3.25
CA TYR A 62 -12.43 -8.75 -3.99
C TYR A 62 -12.54 -9.37 -5.40
N TYR A 63 -11.88 -10.50 -5.58
CA TYR A 63 -11.88 -11.31 -6.79
C TYR A 63 -11.93 -12.80 -6.45
N ARG A 64 -12.16 -13.65 -7.46
CA ARG A 64 -12.24 -15.11 -7.29
C ARG A 64 -11.13 -15.83 -8.05
N GLY A 65 -10.84 -17.06 -7.62
CA GLY A 65 -9.85 -17.93 -8.28
C GLY A 65 -8.39 -17.68 -7.90
N GLY A 66 -8.13 -16.72 -7.01
CA GLY A 66 -6.79 -16.45 -6.47
C GLY A 66 -6.42 -17.30 -5.25
N ARG A 67 -5.16 -17.15 -4.82
CA ARG A 67 -4.55 -17.80 -3.67
C ARG A 67 -4.14 -16.80 -2.58
N ALA A 68 -4.17 -15.50 -2.86
CA ALA A 68 -3.82 -14.47 -1.87
C ALA A 68 -4.82 -14.37 -0.71
N GLY A 69 -6.06 -14.84 -0.85
CA GLY A 69 -7.00 -14.85 0.26
C GLY A 69 -8.36 -15.40 -0.14
N PRO A 70 -9.21 -15.72 0.85
CA PRO A 70 -10.59 -16.10 0.56
C PRO A 70 -11.36 -14.90 -0.01
N PRO A 71 -12.27 -15.11 -0.97
CA PRO A 71 -13.16 -14.07 -1.45
C PRO A 71 -14.00 -13.48 -0.31
N ARG A 72 -14.28 -12.18 -0.40
CA ARG A 72 -15.12 -11.45 0.55
C ARG A 72 -16.49 -12.12 0.74
N PRO A 73 -16.91 -12.42 1.99
CA PRO A 73 -18.26 -12.92 2.26
C PRO A 73 -19.32 -11.97 1.73
N GLY A 74 -20.43 -12.53 1.25
CA GLY A 74 -21.53 -11.74 0.67
C GLY A 74 -21.26 -11.09 -0.69
N MET A 75 -20.02 -11.09 -1.19
CA MET A 75 -19.68 -10.54 -2.50
C MET A 75 -20.36 -11.33 -3.62
N LYS A 76 -21.08 -10.63 -4.50
CA LYS A 76 -21.69 -11.22 -5.70
C LYS A 76 -20.70 -11.29 -6.84
N GLY A 77 -20.68 -12.43 -7.55
CA GLY A 77 -19.81 -12.62 -8.71
C GLY A 77 -18.34 -12.42 -8.38
N ASP A 78 -17.55 -12.04 -9.39
CA ASP A 78 -16.14 -11.64 -9.27
C ASP A 78 -16.06 -10.12 -9.44
N PHE A 79 -16.12 -9.39 -8.31
CA PHE A 79 -16.32 -7.94 -8.30
C PHE A 79 -15.20 -7.19 -9.04
N LEU A 80 -13.94 -7.46 -8.71
CA LEU A 80 -12.81 -6.75 -9.31
C LEU A 80 -12.66 -7.11 -10.80
N ARG A 81 -12.91 -8.37 -11.19
CA ARG A 81 -12.91 -8.75 -12.61
C ARG A 81 -14.00 -8.01 -13.40
N GLU A 82 -15.24 -8.01 -12.90
CA GLU A 82 -16.35 -7.27 -13.50
C GLU A 82 -16.01 -5.77 -13.60
N LEU A 83 -15.41 -5.20 -12.54
CA LEU A 83 -14.99 -3.79 -12.51
C LEU A 83 -13.99 -3.47 -13.62
N VAL A 84 -12.94 -4.29 -13.77
CA VAL A 84 -11.93 -4.10 -14.81
C VAL A 84 -12.56 -4.16 -16.21
N GLU A 85 -13.39 -5.17 -16.47
CA GLU A 85 -14.05 -5.36 -17.76
C GLU A 85 -15.03 -4.22 -18.11
N GLU A 86 -15.83 -3.77 -17.15
CA GLU A 86 -16.78 -2.65 -17.32
C GLU A 86 -16.05 -1.31 -17.47
N ALA A 87 -14.98 -1.08 -16.70
CA ALA A 87 -14.18 0.13 -16.77
C ALA A 87 -13.46 0.26 -18.12
N HIS A 88 -12.84 -0.82 -18.59
CA HIS A 88 -12.12 -0.85 -19.86
C HIS A 88 -13.02 -0.59 -21.05
N ARG A 89 -14.27 -1.10 -21.04
CA ARG A 89 -15.28 -0.78 -22.07
C ARG A 89 -15.60 0.71 -22.20
N ARG A 90 -15.36 1.50 -21.15
CA ARG A 90 -15.58 2.96 -21.09
C ARG A 90 -14.29 3.77 -21.12
N GLY A 91 -13.14 3.13 -21.32
CA GLY A 91 -11.84 3.80 -21.30
C GLY A 91 -11.40 4.31 -19.93
N ILE A 92 -12.00 3.80 -18.85
CA ILE A 92 -11.63 4.09 -17.46
C ILE A 92 -10.53 3.11 -17.02
N LYS A 93 -9.54 3.63 -16.30
CA LYS A 93 -8.40 2.84 -15.79
C LYS A 93 -8.67 2.34 -14.38
N VAL A 94 -8.18 1.15 -14.05
CA VAL A 94 -8.36 0.55 -12.72
C VAL A 94 -7.00 0.37 -12.04
N VAL A 95 -6.86 0.89 -10.83
CA VAL A 95 -5.70 0.72 -9.96
C VAL A 95 -6.13 -0.13 -8.76
N ALA A 96 -5.47 -1.27 -8.58
CA ALA A 96 -5.77 -2.17 -7.47
C ALA A 96 -4.88 -1.91 -6.26
N MET A 97 -5.50 -1.77 -5.09
CA MET A 97 -4.80 -1.69 -3.81
C MET A 97 -4.41 -3.08 -3.33
N VAL A 98 -3.12 -3.26 -3.11
CA VAL A 98 -2.47 -4.54 -2.80
C VAL A 98 -1.38 -4.35 -1.75
N ALA A 99 -0.89 -5.45 -1.20
CA ALA A 99 0.24 -5.50 -0.26
C ALA A 99 0.03 -4.72 1.05
N HIS A 100 -1.22 -4.47 1.45
CA HIS A 100 -1.55 -3.87 2.74
C HIS A 100 -0.90 -4.67 3.86
N THR A 101 -0.09 -4.02 4.71
CA THR A 101 0.62 -4.75 5.77
C THR A 101 -0.33 -5.26 6.84
N ALA A 102 -1.48 -4.62 7.04
CA ALA A 102 -2.54 -5.23 7.87
C ALA A 102 -3.20 -6.39 7.13
N ASN A 103 -3.19 -7.57 7.75
CA ASN A 103 -3.89 -8.74 7.24
C ASN A 103 -4.25 -9.67 8.41
N LYS A 104 -5.51 -9.59 8.88
CA LYS A 104 -5.98 -10.34 10.05
C LYS A 104 -6.01 -11.85 9.81
N LEU A 105 -6.56 -12.30 8.67
CA LEU A 105 -6.68 -13.71 8.34
C LEU A 105 -5.31 -14.39 8.23
N LEU A 106 -4.34 -13.69 7.63
CA LEU A 106 -2.99 -14.21 7.50
C LEU A 106 -2.25 -14.21 8.83
N TYR A 107 -2.42 -13.17 9.67
CA TYR A 107 -1.89 -13.15 11.03
C TYR A 107 -2.42 -14.31 11.89
N MET A 108 -3.70 -14.66 11.79
CA MET A 108 -4.27 -15.79 12.54
C MET A 108 -3.64 -17.14 12.16
N LYS A 109 -3.09 -17.27 10.94
CA LYS A 109 -2.41 -18.47 10.46
C LYS A 109 -0.90 -18.44 10.72
N HIS A 110 -0.31 -17.26 10.59
CA HIS A 110 1.13 -17.02 10.65
C HIS A 110 1.45 -15.82 11.54
N SER A 111 1.16 -15.95 12.84
CA SER A 111 1.39 -14.87 13.80
C SER A 111 2.87 -14.51 13.94
N ASP A 112 3.78 -15.43 13.60
CA ASP A 112 5.22 -15.23 13.54
C ASP A 112 5.68 -14.31 12.39
N TRP A 113 4.79 -13.97 11.45
CA TRP A 113 5.06 -13.02 10.37
C TRP A 113 4.81 -11.57 10.79
N ALA A 114 4.23 -11.35 11.96
CA ALA A 114 3.87 -10.03 12.46
C ALA A 114 5.09 -9.14 12.73
N GLN A 115 4.87 -7.84 12.59
CA GLN A 115 5.69 -6.84 13.23
C GLN A 115 5.42 -6.89 14.74
N VAL A 116 6.49 -6.91 15.53
CA VAL A 116 6.39 -6.84 16.98
C VAL A 116 7.27 -5.72 17.51
N ASN A 117 6.83 -5.02 18.54
CA ASN A 117 7.65 -4.00 19.19
C ASN A 117 8.77 -4.64 20.03
N ARG A 118 9.56 -3.80 20.73
CA ARG A 118 10.66 -4.28 21.60
C ARG A 118 10.22 -5.22 22.73
N ARG A 119 8.95 -5.15 23.16
CA ARG A 119 8.35 -6.03 24.17
C ARG A 119 7.82 -7.35 23.59
N GLY A 120 7.91 -7.53 22.27
CA GLY A 120 7.36 -8.70 21.58
C GLY A 120 5.85 -8.62 21.32
N GLU A 121 5.22 -7.46 21.54
CA GLU A 121 3.78 -7.26 21.30
C GLU A 121 3.54 -6.91 19.82
N PRO A 122 2.49 -7.44 19.18
CA PRO A 122 2.15 -7.09 17.80
C PRO A 122 1.96 -5.58 17.59
N VAL A 123 2.54 -5.05 16.52
CA VAL A 123 2.26 -3.69 16.06
C VAL A 123 0.92 -3.70 15.33
N LEU A 124 0.03 -2.78 15.69
CA LEU A 124 -1.34 -2.68 15.15
C LEU A 124 -1.51 -1.42 14.32
N LEU A 125 -2.44 -1.47 13.36
CA LEU A 125 -2.90 -0.29 12.61
C LEU A 125 -3.77 0.65 13.47
N GLU A 126 -4.48 0.10 14.45
CA GLU A 126 -5.48 0.80 15.25
C GLU A 126 -4.90 2.04 15.95
N HIS A 127 -5.60 3.16 15.83
CA HIS A 127 -5.30 4.40 16.56
C HIS A 127 -6.14 4.56 17.84
N ALA A 128 -7.09 3.64 18.09
CA ALA A 128 -7.97 3.71 19.25
C ALA A 128 -7.25 3.21 20.52
N PRO A 129 -7.39 3.90 21.67
CA PRO A 129 -6.89 3.41 22.95
C PRO A 129 -7.50 2.03 23.21
N SER A 130 -6.66 1.04 23.44
CA SER A 130 -7.09 -0.32 23.76
C SER A 130 -7.85 -0.32 25.10
N LEU A 131 -9.16 -0.12 25.06
CA LEU A 131 -10.06 -0.37 26.19
C LEU A 131 -10.22 -1.88 26.38
N GLY A 132 -9.14 -2.52 26.83
CA GLY A 132 -9.09 -3.75 27.63
C GLY A 132 -9.71 -5.06 27.11
N ARG A 133 -10.42 -5.11 25.97
CA ARG A 133 -11.17 -6.32 25.56
C ARG A 133 -11.23 -6.62 24.06
N TRP A 134 -10.53 -5.88 23.20
CA TRP A 134 -10.61 -6.09 21.74
C TRP A 134 -9.57 -7.09 21.24
N ARG A 135 -10.01 -8.11 20.49
CA ARG A 135 -9.11 -8.95 19.67
C ARG A 135 -8.48 -8.06 18.60
N PHE A 136 -7.15 -8.08 18.46
CA PHE A 136 -6.41 -7.32 17.45
C PHE A 136 -7.10 -7.39 16.08
N GLN A 137 -7.56 -6.26 15.55
CA GLN A 137 -8.30 -6.24 14.29
C GLN A 137 -7.36 -6.09 13.11
N TRP A 138 -6.32 -5.26 13.23
CA TRP A 138 -5.40 -4.96 12.13
C TRP A 138 -3.91 -5.12 12.50
N PRO A 139 -3.47 -6.34 12.86
CA PRO A 139 -2.06 -6.64 13.07
C PRO A 139 -1.24 -6.40 11.80
N GLN A 140 -0.11 -5.72 11.94
CA GLN A 140 0.79 -5.42 10.83
C GLN A 140 1.75 -6.59 10.58
N LEU A 141 1.82 -7.08 9.34
CA LEU A 141 2.78 -8.09 8.92
C LEU A 141 4.09 -7.45 8.46
N CYS A 142 5.19 -8.15 8.72
CA CYS A 142 6.54 -7.63 8.53
C CYS A 142 7.02 -7.84 7.08
N PRO A 143 7.47 -6.82 6.35
CA PRO A 143 8.06 -6.98 5.02
C PRO A 143 9.33 -7.85 4.98
N ASN A 144 9.96 -8.09 6.14
CA ASN A 144 11.09 -9.00 6.23
C ASN A 144 10.71 -10.47 6.44
N SER A 145 9.47 -10.76 6.81
CA SER A 145 8.96 -12.12 6.95
C SER A 145 8.50 -12.67 5.59
N PRO A 146 8.09 -13.95 5.51
CA PRO A 146 7.50 -14.51 4.29
C PRO A 146 6.24 -13.79 3.79
N PHE A 147 5.67 -12.83 4.56
CA PHE A 147 4.62 -11.94 4.09
C PHE A 147 4.98 -11.23 2.76
N LEU A 148 6.25 -10.89 2.51
CA LEU A 148 6.62 -10.24 1.26
C LEU A 148 6.40 -11.14 0.03
N GLU A 149 6.49 -12.47 0.17
CA GLU A 149 6.10 -13.42 -0.88
C GLU A 149 4.59 -13.38 -1.13
N HIS A 150 3.81 -13.31 -0.06
CA HIS A 150 2.35 -13.19 -0.14
C HIS A 150 1.94 -11.88 -0.82
N ALA A 151 2.56 -10.76 -0.46
CA ALA A 151 2.36 -9.47 -1.13
C ALA A 151 2.76 -9.52 -2.62
N THR A 152 3.83 -10.25 -2.95
CA THR A 152 4.24 -10.47 -4.36
C THR A 152 3.17 -11.27 -5.13
N LEU A 153 2.55 -12.27 -4.49
CA LEU A 153 1.41 -13.01 -5.05
C LEU A 153 0.18 -12.11 -5.26
N GLU A 154 -0.15 -11.24 -4.31
CA GLU A 154 -1.24 -10.25 -4.46
C GLU A 154 -1.02 -9.35 -5.69
N VAL A 155 0.20 -8.84 -5.89
CA VAL A 155 0.56 -8.03 -7.06
C VAL A 155 0.35 -8.81 -8.35
N ARG A 156 0.84 -10.06 -8.39
CA ARG A 156 0.71 -10.92 -9.57
C ARG A 156 -0.75 -11.18 -9.93
N GLU A 157 -1.55 -11.60 -8.95
CA GLU A 157 -2.97 -11.90 -9.15
C GLU A 157 -3.76 -10.67 -9.61
N ALA A 158 -3.49 -9.49 -9.03
CA ALA A 158 -4.12 -8.24 -9.47
C ALA A 158 -3.78 -7.91 -10.94
N ILE A 159 -2.54 -8.13 -11.37
CA ILE A 159 -2.11 -7.86 -12.75
C ILE A 159 -2.70 -8.86 -13.74
N GLU A 160 -2.84 -10.13 -13.34
CA GLU A 160 -3.51 -11.16 -14.14
C GLU A 160 -5.01 -10.83 -14.37
N LEU A 161 -5.65 -10.09 -13.47
CA LEU A 161 -7.00 -9.55 -13.66
C LEU A 161 -7.07 -8.40 -14.67
N GLY A 162 -5.92 -7.88 -15.10
CA GLY A 162 -5.83 -6.86 -16.14
C GLY A 162 -5.90 -5.43 -15.63
N VAL A 163 -5.62 -5.17 -14.35
CA VAL A 163 -5.55 -3.80 -13.80
C VAL A 163 -4.48 -2.96 -14.52
N ASP A 164 -4.66 -1.65 -14.50
CA ASP A 164 -3.79 -0.66 -15.15
C ASP A 164 -2.74 -0.06 -14.20
N GLY A 165 -2.89 -0.32 -12.90
CA GLY A 165 -1.95 0.10 -11.87
C GLY A 165 -2.12 -0.68 -10.57
N ILE A 166 -1.12 -0.56 -9.72
CA ILE A 166 -1.12 -1.06 -8.34
C ILE A 166 -0.84 0.08 -7.39
N LEU A 167 -1.58 0.11 -6.29
CA LEU A 167 -1.34 1.04 -5.19
C LEU A 167 -0.90 0.25 -3.96
N PHE A 168 0.32 0.47 -3.51
CA PHE A 168 0.81 0.00 -2.22
C PHE A 168 0.22 0.89 -1.14
N ASP A 169 -1.01 0.58 -0.74
CA ASP A 169 -1.72 1.29 0.30
C ASP A 169 -1.45 0.70 1.69
N SER A 170 -1.36 1.58 2.69
CA SER A 170 -1.16 1.19 4.08
C SER A 170 -0.06 0.13 4.25
N PHE A 171 1.00 0.27 3.45
CA PHE A 171 2.23 -0.50 3.54
C PHE A 171 3.08 0.11 4.66
N ARG A 172 2.76 -0.25 5.91
CA ARG A 172 3.31 0.41 7.11
C ARG A 172 4.46 -0.40 7.70
N TYR A 173 5.62 0.25 7.83
CA TYR A 173 6.75 -0.24 8.61
C TYR A 173 7.54 0.98 9.08
N GLN A 174 7.53 1.23 10.40
CA GLN A 174 7.99 2.51 10.95
C GLN A 174 9.36 2.41 11.61
N PRO A 175 10.18 3.47 11.52
CA PRO A 175 11.48 3.53 12.19
C PRO A 175 11.36 3.83 13.69
N ASP A 176 10.27 4.48 14.09
CA ASP A 176 10.07 5.01 15.44
C ASP A 176 10.00 3.88 16.50
N PRO A 177 10.73 3.98 17.63
CA PRO A 177 10.95 2.85 18.55
C PRO A 177 9.68 2.20 19.10
N GLU A 178 8.61 2.99 19.27
CA GLU A 178 7.31 2.52 19.78
C GLU A 178 6.58 1.61 18.79
N LYS A 179 6.84 1.79 17.50
CA LYS A 179 6.17 1.09 16.39
C LYS A 179 7.15 0.31 15.50
N ALA A 180 8.43 0.31 15.86
CA ALA A 180 9.49 -0.37 15.14
C ALA A 180 9.42 -1.88 15.35
N CYS A 181 9.67 -2.62 14.27
CA CYS A 181 9.66 -4.06 14.29
C CYS A 181 10.99 -4.64 14.82
N TYR A 182 10.87 -5.53 15.81
CA TYR A 182 11.93 -6.35 16.40
C TYR A 182 11.62 -7.85 16.25
N CYS A 183 10.84 -8.26 15.24
CA CYS A 183 10.56 -9.69 15.04
C CYS A 183 11.83 -10.47 14.69
N ARG A 184 11.76 -11.81 14.78
CA ARG A 184 12.91 -12.70 14.50
C ARG A 184 13.53 -12.43 13.13
N TRP A 185 12.70 -12.16 12.11
CA TRP A 185 13.14 -11.90 10.75
C TRP A 185 13.96 -10.61 10.64
N CYS A 186 13.53 -9.55 11.33
CA CYS A 186 14.28 -8.29 11.34
C CYS A 186 15.61 -8.43 12.09
N ARG A 187 15.61 -9.08 13.26
CA ARG A 187 16.83 -9.32 14.03
C ARG A 187 17.85 -10.13 13.25
N GLN A 188 17.40 -11.22 12.62
CA GLN A 188 18.24 -12.06 11.79
C GLN A 188 18.83 -11.29 10.61
N LYS A 189 18.00 -10.66 9.77
CA LYS A 189 18.49 -9.93 8.59
C LYS A 189 19.42 -8.79 8.95
N PHE A 190 19.13 -8.05 10.02
CA PHE A 190 20.02 -6.98 10.47
C PHE A 190 21.37 -7.52 10.93
N ARG A 191 21.38 -8.61 11.70
CA ARG A 191 22.62 -9.26 12.16
C ARG A 191 23.42 -9.83 10.99
N GLU A 192 22.78 -10.43 10.00
CA GLU A 192 23.41 -10.93 8.79
C GLU A 192 24.03 -9.79 7.96
N GLU A 193 23.35 -8.64 7.86
CA GLU A 193 23.81 -7.50 7.05
C GLU A 193 24.95 -6.70 7.72
N PHE A 194 24.98 -6.60 9.05
CA PHE A 194 25.93 -5.73 9.78
C PHE A 194 26.86 -6.43 10.78
N GLY A 195 26.61 -7.70 11.10
CA GLY A 195 27.44 -8.48 12.03
C GLY A 195 27.16 -8.25 13.53
N TYR A 196 26.16 -7.44 13.89
CA TYR A 196 25.79 -7.15 15.28
C TYR A 196 24.27 -7.10 15.48
N ASP A 197 23.84 -7.24 16.74
CA ASP A 197 22.42 -7.28 17.10
C ASP A 197 21.75 -5.89 17.01
N MET A 198 20.42 -5.89 16.85
CA MET A 198 19.62 -4.66 16.85
C MET A 198 19.60 -4.04 18.26
N PRO A 199 20.08 -2.80 18.45
CA PRO A 199 19.95 -2.10 19.72
C PRO A 199 18.46 -1.86 20.02
N VAL A 200 18.07 -2.07 21.28
CA VAL A 200 16.66 -2.00 21.71
C VAL A 200 16.28 -0.59 22.16
N ASP A 201 17.17 0.05 22.93
CA ASP A 201 16.94 1.38 23.47
C ASP A 201 17.54 2.47 22.56
N PRO A 202 16.84 3.59 22.36
CA PRO A 202 17.35 4.68 21.55
C PRO A 202 18.59 5.32 22.16
N ASP A 203 19.68 5.30 21.42
CA ASP A 203 20.90 6.05 21.73
C ASP A 203 21.46 6.68 20.44
N TRP A 204 21.24 7.97 20.26
CA TRP A 204 21.70 8.70 19.08
C TRP A 204 23.22 8.89 19.02
N ASN A 205 23.96 8.66 20.11
CA ASN A 205 25.43 8.64 20.10
C ASN A 205 25.96 7.28 19.60
N ASN A 206 25.19 6.21 19.74
CA ASN A 206 25.52 4.89 19.21
C ASN A 206 25.34 4.83 17.68
N SER A 207 26.42 4.57 16.95
CA SER A 207 26.40 4.42 15.49
C SER A 207 25.51 3.26 15.03
N VAL A 208 25.44 2.18 15.80
CA VAL A 208 24.62 0.99 15.52
C VAL A 208 23.13 1.36 15.55
N TRP A 209 22.72 2.24 16.47
CA TRP A 209 21.35 2.76 16.52
C TRP A 209 20.99 3.59 15.28
N ARG A 210 21.89 4.49 14.86
CA ARG A 210 21.71 5.29 13.64
C ARG A 210 21.60 4.41 12.39
N THR A 211 22.47 3.39 12.28
CA THR A 211 22.41 2.39 11.21
C THR A 211 21.10 1.63 11.22
N LEU A 212 20.60 1.22 12.41
CA LEU A 212 19.30 0.56 12.53
C LEU A 212 18.15 1.45 12.08
N TRP A 213 18.16 2.72 12.50
CA TRP A 213 17.15 3.70 12.09
C TRP A 213 17.08 3.81 10.55
N ASP A 214 18.22 3.99 9.89
CA ASP A 214 18.30 4.10 8.44
C ASP A 214 17.94 2.78 7.73
N TRP A 215 18.37 1.65 8.28
CA TRP A 215 18.04 0.34 7.73
C TRP A 215 16.53 0.09 7.67
N ARG A 216 15.75 0.60 8.63
CA ARG A 216 14.29 0.46 8.62
C ARG A 216 13.62 1.13 7.41
N TYR A 217 14.15 2.26 6.92
CA TYR A 217 13.68 2.86 5.66
C TYR A 217 14.03 1.96 4.47
N ARG A 218 15.26 1.43 4.45
CA ARG A 218 15.69 0.50 3.39
C ARG A 218 14.85 -0.78 3.35
N VAL A 219 14.32 -1.26 4.47
CA VAL A 219 13.37 -2.39 4.48
C VAL A 219 12.13 -2.07 3.64
N VAL A 220 11.55 -0.89 3.81
CA VAL A 220 10.39 -0.44 3.02
C VAL A 220 10.76 -0.31 1.55
N VAL A 221 11.83 0.42 1.25
CA VAL A 221 12.25 0.69 -0.13
C VAL A 221 12.61 -0.59 -0.88
N LYS A 222 13.31 -1.55 -0.24
CA LYS A 222 13.62 -2.87 -0.83
C LYS A 222 12.32 -3.65 -1.12
N ALA A 223 11.34 -3.59 -0.21
CA ALA A 223 10.06 -4.25 -0.42
C ALA A 223 9.26 -3.62 -1.58
N LEU A 224 9.15 -2.28 -1.61
CA LEU A 224 8.51 -1.55 -2.72
C LEU A 224 9.19 -1.87 -4.06
N SER A 225 10.53 -1.88 -4.08
CA SER A 225 11.31 -2.22 -5.29
C SER A 225 10.98 -3.61 -5.81
N ARG A 226 10.93 -4.60 -4.92
CA ARG A 226 10.60 -5.98 -5.27
C ARG A 226 9.18 -6.11 -5.82
N LEU A 227 8.21 -5.47 -5.17
CA LEU A 227 6.81 -5.51 -5.61
C LEU A 227 6.62 -4.77 -6.95
N ALA A 228 7.33 -3.65 -7.15
CA ALA A 228 7.35 -2.93 -8.42
C ALA A 228 7.98 -3.75 -9.55
N GLU A 229 9.06 -4.48 -9.26
CA GLU A 229 9.69 -5.41 -10.21
C GLU A 229 8.71 -6.51 -10.63
N GLU A 230 8.03 -7.15 -9.67
CA GLU A 230 7.00 -8.15 -9.97
C GLU A 230 5.93 -7.57 -10.90
N ALA A 231 5.51 -6.33 -10.66
CA ALA A 231 4.51 -5.70 -11.50
C ALA A 231 4.94 -5.54 -12.96
N ARG A 232 6.21 -5.19 -13.15
CA ARG A 232 6.83 -4.95 -14.45
C ARG A 232 7.10 -6.23 -15.23
N LYS A 233 7.21 -7.39 -14.58
CA LYS A 233 7.44 -8.69 -15.26
C LYS A 233 6.33 -9.06 -16.25
N SER A 234 5.12 -8.54 -16.07
CA SER A 234 4.00 -8.79 -16.98
C SER A 234 4.21 -8.23 -18.40
N GLY A 235 5.17 -7.31 -18.59
CA GLY A 235 5.37 -6.57 -19.85
C GLY A 235 4.26 -5.55 -20.16
N ARG A 236 3.20 -5.49 -19.35
CA ARG A 236 2.13 -4.49 -19.45
C ARG A 236 2.59 -3.19 -18.80
N LYS A 237 2.08 -2.06 -19.32
CA LYS A 237 2.29 -0.74 -18.71
C LYS A 237 1.39 -0.56 -17.49
N VAL A 238 1.81 -1.12 -16.37
CA VAL A 238 1.16 -1.02 -15.06
C VAL A 238 1.79 0.14 -14.28
N MET A 239 0.98 1.08 -13.82
CA MET A 239 1.44 2.17 -12.96
C MET A 239 1.73 1.66 -11.55
N VAL A 240 2.90 1.93 -10.99
CA VAL A 240 3.23 1.60 -9.60
C VAL A 240 3.08 2.82 -8.70
N LEU A 241 2.14 2.77 -7.76
CA LEU A 241 1.88 3.83 -6.78
C LEU A 241 2.19 3.40 -5.35
N TYR A 242 2.56 4.37 -4.52
CA TYR A 242 2.68 4.23 -3.07
C TYR A 242 1.78 5.26 -2.38
N ASN A 243 1.01 4.83 -1.37
CA ASN A 243 0.29 5.78 -0.53
C ASN A 243 1.22 6.35 0.55
N SER A 244 1.28 7.67 0.62
CA SER A 244 2.11 8.43 1.56
C SER A 244 1.24 9.41 2.34
N HIS A 245 1.46 9.51 3.64
CA HIS A 245 0.90 10.56 4.49
C HIS A 245 1.96 11.66 4.70
N PRO A 246 2.07 12.67 3.82
CA PRO A 246 3.17 13.63 3.84
C PRO A 246 3.25 14.50 5.10
N ALA A 247 2.11 14.85 5.70
CA ALA A 247 2.05 15.52 7.01
C ALA A 247 1.89 14.55 8.19
N GLY A 248 1.57 13.28 7.90
CA GLY A 248 1.35 12.27 8.91
C GLY A 248 2.66 11.73 9.48
N TRP A 249 2.53 11.05 10.61
CA TRP A 249 3.54 10.13 11.14
C TRP A 249 4.91 10.79 11.30
N ALA A 250 4.96 12.01 11.82
CA ALA A 250 6.19 12.79 11.98
C ALA A 250 7.03 12.92 10.69
N GLY A 251 6.38 12.94 9.51
CA GLY A 251 7.01 13.13 8.21
C GLY A 251 7.86 11.95 7.70
N ARG A 252 7.79 10.78 8.35
CA ARG A 252 8.63 9.61 8.00
C ARG A 252 8.35 9.08 6.60
N ALA A 253 7.10 9.16 6.15
CA ALA A 253 6.68 8.71 4.82
C ALA A 253 7.39 9.47 3.69
N ASN A 254 7.76 10.74 3.92
CA ASN A 254 8.48 11.56 2.94
C ASN A 254 9.85 10.98 2.59
N ARG A 255 10.58 10.46 3.59
CA ARG A 255 11.88 9.83 3.37
C ARG A 255 11.76 8.52 2.59
N VAL A 256 10.70 7.74 2.81
CA VAL A 256 10.42 6.55 1.98
C VAL A 256 10.19 6.94 0.52
N VAL A 257 9.40 8.00 0.27
CA VAL A 257 9.16 8.51 -1.07
C VAL A 257 10.45 8.98 -1.75
N GLU A 258 11.30 9.71 -1.01
CA GLU A 258 12.60 10.16 -1.51
C GLU A 258 13.56 9.01 -1.83
N GLU A 259 13.69 8.03 -0.94
CA GLU A 259 14.57 6.88 -1.15
C GLU A 259 14.02 5.90 -2.20
N ALA A 260 12.71 5.92 -2.49
CA ALA A 260 12.06 5.13 -3.53
C ALA A 260 12.00 5.83 -4.90
N ARG A 261 12.74 6.94 -5.10
CA ARG A 261 12.91 7.57 -6.43
C ARG A 261 13.39 6.54 -7.45
N GLY A 262 12.79 6.55 -8.65
CA GLY A 262 13.06 5.59 -9.71
C GLY A 262 12.35 4.23 -9.55
N VAL A 263 11.71 3.98 -8.40
CA VAL A 263 10.86 2.81 -8.18
C VAL A 263 9.39 3.11 -8.47
N LEU A 264 8.91 4.30 -8.11
CA LEU A 264 7.50 4.67 -8.17
C LEU A 264 7.17 5.47 -9.44
N ASP A 265 6.03 5.17 -10.07
CA ASP A 265 5.46 5.97 -11.16
C ASP A 265 4.52 7.07 -10.63
N GLY A 266 3.97 6.85 -9.43
CA GLY A 266 3.20 7.86 -8.71
C GLY A 266 3.21 7.70 -7.19
N VAL A 267 2.80 8.77 -6.52
CA VAL A 267 2.55 8.81 -5.08
C VAL A 267 1.12 9.28 -4.88
N PHE A 268 0.35 8.53 -4.09
CA PHE A 268 -0.90 9.01 -3.55
C PHE A 268 -0.57 9.77 -2.26
N ALA A 269 -0.71 11.09 -2.28
CA ALA A 269 -0.57 11.96 -1.12
C ALA A 269 -1.91 11.99 -0.39
N GLU A 270 -2.02 11.24 0.70
CA GLU A 270 -3.20 11.26 1.54
C GLU A 270 -3.16 12.52 2.42
N CYS A 271 -3.99 13.50 2.08
CA CYS A 271 -4.00 14.82 2.69
C CYS A 271 -5.40 15.43 2.68
N SER A 272 -6.31 14.92 3.50
CA SER A 272 -7.68 15.42 3.56
C SER A 272 -7.75 16.82 4.18
N GLU A 273 -8.40 17.77 3.50
CA GLU A 273 -8.81 19.07 4.08
C GLU A 273 -9.93 18.91 5.12
N ALA A 274 -10.68 17.81 5.09
CA ALA A 274 -11.74 17.52 6.06
C ALA A 274 -11.18 17.03 7.42
N ASP A 275 -9.89 16.65 7.49
CA ASP A 275 -9.22 16.20 8.71
C ASP A 275 -8.62 17.37 9.53
N TYR A 276 -9.33 18.50 9.60
CA TYR A 276 -8.94 19.72 10.36
C TYR A 276 -7.76 20.52 9.79
N GLN A 277 -7.66 20.68 8.47
CA GLN A 277 -6.51 21.39 7.88
C GLN A 277 -6.92 22.71 7.21
N PRO A 278 -6.10 23.78 7.34
CA PRO A 278 -6.43 25.08 6.78
C PRO A 278 -6.44 25.03 5.24
N PRO A 279 -7.20 25.95 4.59
CA PRO A 279 -7.13 26.11 3.14
C PRO A 279 -5.69 26.21 2.64
N GLY A 280 -5.34 25.40 1.63
CA GLY A 280 -3.99 25.34 1.08
C GLY A 280 -3.13 24.18 1.61
N PHE A 281 -3.61 23.42 2.61
CA PHE A 281 -2.92 22.23 3.09
C PHE A 281 -2.68 21.19 1.98
N ILE A 282 -3.70 20.88 1.17
CA ILE A 282 -3.54 19.98 0.01
C ILE A 282 -2.47 20.51 -0.93
N ALA A 283 -2.44 21.82 -1.20
CA ALA A 283 -1.45 22.41 -2.09
C ALA A 283 -0.03 22.26 -1.55
N GLU A 284 0.19 22.48 -0.25
CA GLU A 284 1.49 22.30 0.39
C GLU A 284 1.91 20.84 0.44
N MET A 285 0.98 19.91 0.73
CA MET A 285 1.26 18.47 0.72
C MET A 285 1.63 17.99 -0.67
N VAL A 286 0.92 18.46 -1.71
CA VAL A 286 1.25 18.15 -3.10
C VAL A 286 2.64 18.68 -3.47
N LYS A 287 3.00 19.90 -3.06
CA LYS A 287 4.34 20.47 -3.31
C LYS A 287 5.44 19.66 -2.61
N LEU A 288 5.23 19.33 -1.33
CA LEU A 288 6.16 18.52 -0.56
C LEU A 288 6.34 17.14 -1.19
N THR A 289 5.24 16.44 -1.52
CA THR A 289 5.30 15.13 -2.16
C THR A 289 5.99 15.19 -3.52
N LYS A 290 5.77 16.23 -4.33
CA LYS A 290 6.51 16.42 -5.59
C LYS A 290 8.01 16.58 -5.36
N ALA A 291 8.41 17.40 -4.38
CA ALA A 291 9.81 17.60 -4.04
C ALA A 291 10.46 16.29 -3.58
N MET A 292 9.76 15.48 -2.79
CA MET A 292 10.26 14.18 -2.33
C MET A 292 10.31 13.15 -3.47
N ALA A 293 9.28 13.08 -4.31
CA ALA A 293 9.17 12.05 -5.35
C ALA A 293 10.09 12.29 -6.56
N GLY A 294 10.50 13.53 -6.81
CA GLY A 294 11.33 13.88 -7.96
C GLY A 294 10.56 13.98 -9.28
N ASP A 295 11.27 14.38 -10.33
CA ASP A 295 10.68 14.63 -11.64
C ASP A 295 10.13 13.35 -12.29
N GLY A 296 9.02 13.51 -13.03
CA GLY A 296 8.38 12.41 -13.75
C GLY A 296 7.40 11.58 -12.94
N VAL A 297 7.44 11.63 -11.60
CA VAL A 297 6.51 10.91 -10.72
C VAL A 297 5.18 11.68 -10.60
N LYS A 298 4.05 10.99 -10.77
CA LYS A 298 2.72 11.61 -10.64
C LYS A 298 2.29 11.70 -9.18
N VAL A 299 1.67 12.81 -8.80
CA VAL A 299 1.11 12.97 -7.46
C VAL A 299 -0.41 12.98 -7.57
N PHE A 300 -1.04 12.01 -6.92
CA PHE A 300 -2.48 11.95 -6.69
C PHE A 300 -2.71 12.55 -5.32
N ALA A 301 -3.79 13.30 -5.12
CA ALA A 301 -4.10 13.88 -3.83
C ALA A 301 -5.61 13.81 -3.59
N SER A 302 -5.96 13.54 -2.34
CA SER A 302 -7.32 13.56 -1.81
C SER A 302 -7.33 14.36 -0.52
#